data_AF-A0A534KBM3-F1
#
_entry.id   AF-A0A534KBM3-F1
#
_cell.length_a   1.000
_cell.length_b   1.000
_cell.length_c   1.000
_cell.angle_alpha   90.00
_cell.angle_beta   90.00
_cell.angle_gamma   90.00
#
_symmetry.space_group_name_H-M   'P 1'
#
loop_
_entity.id
_entity.type
_entity.pdbx_description
1 polymer ?
#
loop_
_entity_poly.entity_id
_entity_poly.type
_entity_poly.pdbx_seq_one_letter_code
_entity_poly.pdbx_strand_id
1 'polypeptide(L)'
;ALSTNAQGKYNKSVAPGTYSVRASADGYIAVNKTGQTATAAATRFVDFQLTPVPAGGIGISTLVYVGIGLAAIVAIAVSVFFLRTRRRRADEQGKIDIPPRP
;
A
#
# COMPACT_ATOMS: atom_id res chain seq x y z
N ALA A 1 -15.33 -23.69 1.92
CA ALA A 1 -16.01 -22.37 1.89
C ALA A 1 -17.43 -22.54 2.38
N LEU A 2 -18.06 -21.50 2.94
CA LEU A 2 -19.46 -21.49 3.36
C LEU A 2 -20.16 -20.38 2.58
N SER A 3 -21.32 -20.66 2.00
CA SER A 3 -22.13 -19.67 1.30
C SER A 3 -23.15 -19.02 2.24
N THR A 4 -23.51 -17.75 1.98
CA THR A 4 -24.58 -17.06 2.69
C THR A 4 -25.96 -17.49 2.16
N ASN A 5 -27.00 -17.34 2.97
CA ASN A 5 -28.38 -17.49 2.51
C ASN A 5 -28.87 -16.26 1.73
N ALA A 6 -30.12 -16.30 1.25
CA ALA A 6 -30.72 -15.20 0.47
C ALA A 6 -30.77 -13.85 1.21
N GLN A 7 -30.69 -13.86 2.54
CA GLN A 7 -30.65 -12.67 3.39
C GLN A 7 -29.21 -12.28 3.80
N GLY A 8 -28.18 -12.90 3.22
CA GLY A 8 -26.78 -12.61 3.54
C GLY A 8 -26.29 -13.21 4.87
N LYS A 9 -27.09 -14.02 5.56
CA LYS A 9 -26.71 -14.64 6.84
C LYS A 9 -25.87 -15.89 6.62
N TYR A 10 -24.95 -16.14 7.55
CA TYR A 10 -24.12 -17.33 7.60
C TYR A 10 -23.91 -17.76 9.05
N ASN A 11 -23.64 -19.05 9.28
CA ASN A 11 -23.30 -19.57 10.60
C ASN A 11 -22.24 -20.67 10.47
N LYS A 12 -21.19 -20.60 11.30
CA LYS A 12 -20.09 -21.56 11.29
C LYS A 12 -19.60 -21.83 12.72
N SER A 13 -19.61 -23.09 13.11
CA SER A 13 -18.96 -23.56 14.34
C SER A 13 -17.47 -23.83 14.08
N VAL A 14 -16.63 -23.35 15.00
CA VAL A 14 -15.18 -23.55 15.02
C VAL A 14 -14.74 -23.86 16.46
N ALA A 15 -13.57 -24.47 16.62
CA ALA A 15 -12.97 -24.61 17.95
C ALA A 15 -12.66 -23.23 18.56
N PRO A 16 -12.51 -23.13 19.89
CA PRO A 16 -12.04 -21.89 20.49
C PRO A 16 -10.67 -21.47 19.95
N GLY A 17 -10.51 -20.19 19.63
CA GLY A 17 -9.29 -19.68 19.01
C GLY A 17 -9.48 -18.32 18.35
N THR A 18 -8.41 -17.81 17.74
CA THR A 18 -8.41 -16.54 17.00
C THR A 18 -8.31 -16.81 15.50
N TYR A 19 -9.19 -16.20 14.72
CA TYR A 19 -9.34 -16.49 13.30
C TYR A 19 -9.27 -15.23 12.43
N SER A 20 -8.86 -15.45 11.18
CA SER A 20 -9.03 -14.51 10.07
C SER A 20 -10.21 -14.97 9.24
N VAL A 21 -11.22 -14.11 9.07
CA VAL A 21 -12.43 -14.42 8.32
C VAL A 21 -12.49 -13.54 7.09
N ARG A 22 -12.56 -14.19 5.92
CA ARG A 22 -12.64 -13.53 4.61
C ARG A 22 -14.02 -13.72 4.01
N ALA A 23 -14.68 -12.61 3.65
CA ALA A 23 -15.94 -12.59 2.91
C ALA A 23 -15.70 -12.10 1.48
N SER A 24 -16.32 -12.77 0.50
CA SER A 24 -16.23 -12.45 -0.93
C SER A 24 -17.55 -12.71 -1.62
N ALA A 25 -17.89 -11.86 -2.59
CA ALA A 25 -19.03 -12.03 -3.49
C ALA A 25 -18.64 -11.53 -4.89
N ASP A 26 -19.24 -12.11 -5.93
CA ASP A 26 -18.97 -11.72 -7.31
C ASP A 26 -19.39 -10.27 -7.56
N GLY A 27 -18.51 -9.48 -8.17
CA GLY A 27 -18.73 -8.05 -8.39
C GLY A 27 -18.48 -7.17 -7.15
N TYR A 28 -17.94 -7.72 -6.06
CA TYR A 28 -17.60 -6.97 -4.84
C TYR A 28 -16.12 -7.12 -4.44
N ILE A 29 -15.59 -6.10 -3.77
CA ILE A 29 -14.26 -6.13 -3.17
C ILE A 29 -14.30 -6.99 -1.90
N ALA A 30 -13.52 -8.07 -1.87
CA ALA A 30 -13.45 -8.98 -0.73
C ALA A 30 -12.86 -8.28 0.51
N VAL A 31 -13.40 -8.58 1.68
CA VAL A 31 -12.97 -8.02 2.97
C VAL A 31 -12.42 -9.13 3.85
N ASN A 32 -11.28 -8.89 4.50
CA ASN A 32 -10.68 -9.78 5.49
C ASN A 32 -10.70 -9.13 6.88
N LYS A 33 -11.32 -9.78 7.85
CA LYS A 33 -11.31 -9.37 9.26
C LYS A 33 -10.48 -10.36 10.06
N THR A 34 -9.35 -9.90 10.58
CA THR A 34 -8.47 -10.66 11.47
C THR A 34 -8.89 -10.49 12.93
N GLY A 35 -8.30 -11.29 13.82
CA GLY A 35 -8.49 -11.13 15.27
C GLY A 35 -9.88 -11.53 15.79
N GLN A 36 -10.64 -12.33 15.02
CA GLN A 36 -11.96 -12.78 15.47
C GLN A 36 -11.80 -13.92 16.47
N THR A 37 -12.17 -13.68 17.72
CA THR A 37 -12.07 -14.68 18.79
C THR A 37 -13.35 -15.50 18.89
N ALA A 38 -13.20 -16.82 18.82
CA ALA A 38 -14.22 -17.78 19.16
C ALA A 38 -13.92 -18.31 20.57
N THR A 39 -14.90 -18.23 21.46
CA THR A 39 -14.82 -18.78 22.82
C THR A 39 -15.76 -19.98 22.96
N ALA A 40 -15.41 -20.91 23.85
CA ALA A 40 -16.21 -22.10 24.07
C ALA A 40 -17.65 -21.74 24.46
N ALA A 41 -18.62 -22.42 23.83
CA ALA A 41 -20.04 -22.23 24.06
C ALA A 41 -20.58 -20.80 23.83
N ALA A 42 -19.84 -19.93 23.13
CA ALA A 42 -20.28 -18.58 22.81
C ALA A 42 -20.39 -18.37 21.30
N THR A 43 -21.36 -17.53 20.90
CA THR A 43 -21.51 -17.09 19.50
C THR A 43 -20.91 -15.70 19.34
N ARG A 44 -20.03 -15.54 18.34
CA ARG A 44 -19.48 -14.25 17.95
C ARG A 44 -20.14 -13.78 16.66
N PHE A 45 -20.77 -12.60 16.70
CA PHE A 45 -21.32 -11.96 15.51
C PHE A 45 -20.24 -11.13 14.81
N VAL A 46 -20.07 -11.35 13.50
CA VAL A 46 -19.12 -10.62 12.66
C VAL A 46 -19.82 -10.19 11.38
N ASP A 47 -20.11 -8.91 11.24
CA ASP A 47 -20.76 -8.39 10.02
C ASP A 47 -19.73 -7.98 8.98
N PHE A 48 -20.02 -8.20 7.70
CA PHE A 48 -19.17 -7.79 6.57
C PHE A 48 -19.96 -6.85 5.67
N GLN A 49 -19.43 -5.65 5.47
CA GLN A 49 -19.93 -4.70 4.47
C GLN A 49 -18.98 -4.75 3.28
N LEU A 50 -19.48 -5.23 2.14
CA LEU A 50 -18.72 -5.35 0.90
C LEU A 50 -19.03 -4.17 -0.01
N THR A 51 -17.99 -3.57 -0.60
CA THR A 51 -18.14 -2.49 -1.57
C THR A 51 -18.19 -3.08 -2.98
N PRO A 52 -19.17 -2.72 -3.82
CA PRO A 52 -19.21 -3.17 -5.21
C PRO A 52 -17.97 -2.67 -5.97
N VAL A 53 -17.46 -3.50 -6.88
CA VAL A 53 -16.38 -3.11 -7.78
C VAL A 53 -16.94 -2.06 -8.74
N PRO A 54 -16.36 -0.84 -8.81
CA PRO A 54 -16.82 0.17 -9.74
C PRO A 54 -16.76 -0.35 -11.18
N ALA A 55 -17.70 0.05 -12.03
CA ALA A 55 -17.75 -0.35 -13.44
C ALA A 55 -16.48 0.04 -14.25
N GLY A 56 -15.60 0.86 -13.68
CA GLY A 56 -14.27 1.22 -14.24
C GLY A 56 -13.08 0.43 -13.68
N GLY A 57 -13.31 -0.63 -12.89
CA GLY A 57 -12.25 -1.44 -12.27
C GLY A 57 -11.62 -0.78 -11.02
N ILE A 58 -10.74 -1.53 -10.34
CA ILE A 58 -9.94 -1.04 -9.20
C ILE A 58 -8.78 -0.18 -9.76
N GLY A 59 -9.12 0.96 -10.35
CA GLY A 59 -8.13 1.90 -10.88
C GLY A 59 -7.61 2.81 -9.77
N ILE A 60 -6.30 2.82 -9.57
CA ILE A 60 -5.60 3.91 -8.88
C ILE A 60 -6.05 5.24 -9.50
N SER A 61 -6.45 6.20 -8.65
CA SER A 61 -7.07 7.43 -9.16
C SER A 61 -6.08 8.19 -10.06
N THR A 62 -6.59 8.81 -11.12
CA THR A 62 -5.79 9.64 -12.02
C THR A 62 -4.99 10.73 -11.27
N LEU A 63 -5.51 11.19 -10.13
CA LEU A 63 -4.81 12.14 -9.24
C LEU A 63 -3.53 11.56 -8.62
N VAL A 64 -3.51 10.25 -8.31
CA VAL A 64 -2.32 9.57 -7.78
C VAL A 64 -1.21 9.51 -8.85
N TYR A 65 -1.56 9.26 -10.12
CA TYR A 65 -0.58 9.28 -11.22
C TYR A 65 0.04 10.67 -11.42
N VAL A 66 -0.78 11.72 -11.41
CA VAL A 66 -0.30 13.10 -11.52
C VAL A 66 0.59 13.45 -10.33
N GLY A 67 0.23 13.03 -9.11
CA GLY A 67 1.03 13.24 -7.91
C GLY A 67 2.40 12.55 -7.94
N ILE A 68 2.45 11.27 -8.32
CA ILE A 68 3.71 10.51 -8.39
C ILE A 68 4.60 11.02 -9.52
N GLY A 69 4.03 11.33 -10.69
CA GLY A 69 4.76 11.86 -11.84
C GLY A 69 5.47 13.19 -11.53
N LEU A 70 4.78 14.13 -10.86
CA LEU A 70 5.39 15.39 -10.45
C LEU A 70 6.48 15.21 -9.40
N ALA A 71 6.25 14.35 -8.39
CA ALA A 71 7.25 14.09 -7.34
C ALA A 71 8.54 13.46 -7.89
N ALA A 72 8.43 12.52 -8.83
CA ALA A 72 9.59 11.88 -9.46
C ALA A 72 10.44 12.88 -10.27
N ILE A 73 9.80 13.77 -11.04
CA ILE A 73 10.50 14.80 -11.83
C ILE A 73 11.28 15.75 -10.92
N VAL A 74 10.67 16.18 -9.80
CA VAL A 74 11.34 17.06 -8.83
C VAL A 74 12.52 16.35 -8.16
N ALA A 75 12.38 15.09 -7.75
CA ALA A 75 13.46 14.32 -7.15
C ALA A 75 14.65 14.12 -8.11
N ILE A 76 14.39 13.86 -9.39
CA ILE A 76 15.42 13.73 -10.42
C ILE A 76 16.11 15.08 -10.64
N ALA A 77 15.36 16.18 -10.74
CA ALA A 77 15.92 17.52 -10.92
C ALA A 77 16.82 17.94 -9.75
N VAL A 78 16.40 17.69 -8.51
CA VAL A 78 17.20 17.97 -7.31
C VAL A 78 18.45 17.09 -7.27
N SER A 79 18.33 15.81 -7.60
CA SER A 79 19.47 14.88 -7.65
C SER A 79 20.50 15.32 -8.71
N VAL A 80 20.06 15.69 -9.90
CA VAL A 80 20.94 16.20 -10.98
C VAL A 80 21.58 17.53 -10.59
N PHE A 81 20.82 18.46 -9.98
CA PHE A 81 21.35 19.73 -9.50
C PHE A 81 22.43 19.52 -8.43
N PHE A 82 22.19 18.61 -7.49
CA PHE A 82 23.13 18.30 -6.42
C PHE A 82 24.39 17.58 -6.96
N LEU A 83 24.26 16.70 -7.95
CA LEU A 83 25.40 16.07 -8.61
C LEU A 83 26.22 17.08 -9.43
N ARG A 84 25.56 18.02 -10.11
CA ARG A 84 26.22 19.06 -10.92
C ARG A 84 26.97 20.07 -10.06
N THR A 85 26.42 20.43 -8.90
CA THR A 85 27.07 21.36 -7.95
C THR A 85 28.28 20.74 -7.26
N ARG A 86 28.27 19.42 -6.98
CA ARG A 86 29.43 18.71 -6.42
C ARG A 86 30.62 18.63 -7.38
N ARG A 87 30.37 18.39 -8.68
CA ARG A 87 31.45 18.29 -9.69
C ARG A 87 32.23 19.60 -9.85
N ARG A 88 31.54 20.75 -9.81
CA ARG A 88 32.17 22.07 -9.95
C ARG A 88 33.20 22.37 -8.85
N ARG A 89 33.00 21.85 -7.65
CA ARG A 89 33.90 22.09 -6.50
C ARG A 89 35.19 21.25 -6.57
N ALA A 90 35.18 20.14 -7.31
CA ALA A 90 36.37 19.29 -7.47
C ALA A 90 37.39 19.89 -8.45
N ASP A 91 36.91 20.54 -9.51
CA ASP A 91 37.77 21.16 -10.53
C ASP A 91 38.47 22.43 -10.01
N GLU A 92 37.84 23.13 -9.06
CA GLU A 92 38.40 24.34 -8.43
C GLU A 92 39.52 24.00 -7.43
N GLN A 93 39.44 22.86 -6.74
CA GLN A 93 40.41 22.47 -5.71
C GLN A 93 41.68 21.85 -6.30
N GLY A 94 41.60 21.20 -7.47
CA GLY A 94 42.77 20.64 -8.16
C GLY A 94 43.75 21.66 -8.77
N LYS A 95 43.41 22.96 -8.77
CA LYS A 95 44.20 24.01 -9.40
C LYS A 95 45.20 24.71 -8.45
N ILE A 96 45.13 24.47 -7.14
CA ILE A 96 45.86 25.29 -6.15
C ILE A 96 47.13 24.59 -5.57
N ASP A 97 47.28 23.27 -5.69
CA ASP A 97 48.41 22.55 -5.09
C ASP A 97 49.58 22.27 -6.05
N ILE A 98 50.34 23.32 -6.41
CA ILE A 98 51.69 23.15 -6.99
C ILE A 98 52.72 23.66 -5.98
N PRO A 99 53.41 22.78 -5.23
CA PRO A 99 54.50 23.22 -4.36
C PRO A 99 55.68 23.71 -5.21
N PRO A 100 56.31 24.86 -4.85
CA PRO A 100 57.48 25.36 -5.54
C PRO A 100 58.68 24.42 -5.31
N ARG A 101 59.43 24.14 -6.37
CA ARG A 101 60.68 23.38 -6.29
C ARG A 101 61.78 24.29 -5.72
N PRO A 102 62.49 23.90 -4.64
CA PRO A 102 63.66 24.63 -4.16
C PRO A 102 64.84 24.53 -5.14
#